data_AF-E3FM75-F1
#
_entry.id   AF-E3FM75-F1
#
_cell.length_a   1.000
_cell.length_b   1.000
_cell.length_c   1.000
_cell.angle_alpha   90.00
_cell.angle_beta   90.00
_cell.angle_gamma   90.00
#
_symmetry.space_group_name_H-M   'P 1'
#
loop_
_entity.id
_entity.type
_entity.pdbx_description
1 polymer ?
#
loop_
_entity_poly.entity_id
_entity_poly.type
_entity_poly.pdbx_seq_one_letter_code
_entity_poly.pdbx_strand_id
1 'polypeptide(L)'
;MGSPLLEDAIWRAATYTQADVDRLTANLYEGLRVTIRKLLHPVPGERYQTAGELAEHLNRWLGEPTFTPADVLTELKSVMDEAGRRMAGTELQHSLAENTTA
;
A
#
# COMPACT_ATOMS: atom_id res chain seq x y z
N MET A 1 10.44 -16.44 -24.36
CA MET A 1 10.97 -15.07 -24.50
C MET A 1 10.30 -14.23 -23.43
N GLY A 2 11.00 -13.90 -22.34
CA GLY A 2 10.44 -13.06 -21.27
C GLY A 2 10.19 -11.65 -21.78
N SER A 3 9.20 -10.95 -21.21
CA SER A 3 8.97 -9.55 -21.54
C SER A 3 10.25 -8.75 -21.20
N PRO A 4 10.72 -7.83 -22.06
CA PRO A 4 11.91 -6.99 -21.78
C PRO A 4 11.83 -6.26 -20.43
N LEU A 5 10.61 -5.94 -19.99
CA LEU A 5 10.34 -5.33 -18.69
C LEU A 5 10.60 -6.28 -17.51
N LEU A 6 10.38 -7.59 -17.68
CA LEU A 6 10.63 -8.59 -16.64
C LEU A 6 12.13 -8.82 -16.46
N GLU A 7 12.87 -8.94 -17.56
CA GLU A 7 14.33 -9.14 -17.51
C GLU A 7 15.04 -7.91 -16.91
N ASP A 8 14.62 -6.70 -17.28
CA ASP A 8 15.12 -5.46 -16.68
C ASP A 8 14.75 -5.35 -15.19
N ALA A 9 13.54 -5.79 -14.80
CA ALA A 9 13.13 -5.83 -13.39
C ALA A 9 13.94 -6.84 -12.57
N ILE A 10 14.20 -8.03 -13.10
CA ILE A 10 15.04 -9.05 -12.44
C ILE A 10 16.48 -8.53 -12.31
N TRP A 11 17.03 -7.97 -13.39
CA TRP A 11 18.37 -7.41 -13.38
C TRP A 11 18.51 -6.27 -12.36
N ARG A 12 17.55 -5.34 -12.34
CA ARG A 12 17.52 -4.26 -11.33
C ARG A 12 17.35 -4.79 -9.92
N ALA A 13 16.50 -5.79 -9.68
CA ALA A 13 16.36 -6.40 -8.37
C ALA A 13 17.67 -7.06 -7.89
N ALA A 14 18.50 -7.56 -8.82
CA ALA A 14 19.80 -8.15 -8.51
C ALA A 14 20.93 -7.12 -8.33
N THR A 15 20.78 -5.89 -8.86
CA THR A 15 21.87 -4.90 -8.97
C THR A 15 21.53 -3.53 -8.40
N TYR A 16 20.39 -3.38 -7.72
CA TYR A 16 19.98 -2.09 -7.18
C TYR A 16 21.03 -1.54 -6.19
N THR A 17 21.16 -0.22 -6.19
CA THR A 17 22.06 0.50 -5.29
C THR A 17 21.27 1.19 -4.18
N GLN A 18 21.95 1.61 -3.12
CA GLN A 18 21.32 2.44 -2.10
C GLN A 18 20.77 3.76 -2.68
N ALA A 19 21.46 4.34 -3.68
CA ALA A 19 21.01 5.55 -4.36
C ALA A 19 19.68 5.35 -5.09
N ASP A 20 19.43 4.15 -5.64
CA ASP A 20 18.14 3.82 -6.26
C ASP A 20 17.02 3.78 -5.23
N VAL A 21 17.26 3.17 -4.08
CA VAL A 21 16.29 3.14 -2.97
C VAL A 21 16.04 4.54 -2.43
N ASP A 22 17.08 5.36 -2.29
CA ASP A 22 16.97 6.75 -1.82
C ASP A 22 16.13 7.61 -2.78
N ARG A 23 16.35 7.45 -4.09
CA ARG A 23 15.60 8.13 -5.14
C ARG A 23 14.13 7.73 -5.15
N LEU A 24 13.84 6.42 -5.04
CA LEU A 24 12.46 5.90 -5.05
C LEU A 24 11.68 6.29 -3.80
N THR A 25 12.37 6.48 -2.68
CA THR A 25 11.74 6.83 -1.39
C THR A 25 11.71 8.34 -1.11
N ALA A 26 12.24 9.16 -2.01
CA ALA A 26 12.42 10.61 -1.80
C ALA A 26 11.13 11.37 -1.51
N ASN A 27 9.98 10.91 -2.01
CA ASN A 27 8.68 11.56 -1.80
C ASN A 27 7.86 10.93 -0.67
N LEU A 28 8.39 9.91 0.01
CA LEU A 28 7.72 9.30 1.14
C LEU A 28 7.90 10.14 2.40
N TYR A 29 6.94 10.03 3.31
CA TYR A 29 7.06 10.55 4.66
C TYR A 29 8.32 9.98 5.35
N GLU A 30 9.00 10.79 6.16
CA GLU A 30 10.33 10.48 6.70
C GLU A 30 10.39 9.14 7.45
N GLY A 31 9.39 8.84 8.31
CA GLY A 31 9.34 7.57 9.03
C GLY A 31 9.24 6.34 8.11
N LEU A 32 8.44 6.44 7.05
CA LEU A 32 8.30 5.37 6.05
C LEU A 32 9.55 5.25 5.18
N ARG A 33 10.13 6.40 4.80
CA ARG A 33 11.38 6.50 4.03
C ARG A 33 12.53 5.81 4.74
N VAL A 34 12.78 6.15 6.00
CA VAL A 34 13.84 5.54 6.82
C VAL A 34 13.62 4.04 6.94
N THR A 35 12.38 3.62 7.16
CA THR A 35 12.04 2.21 7.31
C THR A 35 12.32 1.41 6.03
N ILE A 36 11.86 1.90 4.87
CA ILE A 36 12.07 1.24 3.57
C ILE A 36 13.55 1.23 3.19
N ARG A 37 14.30 2.32 3.45
CA ARG A 37 15.74 2.38 3.18
C ARG A 37 16.53 1.33 3.96
N LYS A 38 16.22 1.15 5.24
CA LYS A 38 16.86 0.12 6.06
C LYS A 38 16.45 -1.30 5.62
N LEU A 39 15.16 -1.53 5.33
CA LEU A 39 14.67 -2.84 4.91
C LEU A 39 15.30 -3.31 3.59
N LEU A 40 15.44 -2.39 2.63
CA LEU A 40 15.97 -2.65 1.31
C LEU A 40 17.45 -2.31 1.17
N HIS A 41 18.21 -2.21 2.27
CA HIS A 41 19.62 -1.88 2.15
C HIS A 41 20.39 -3.00 1.41
N PRO A 42 21.28 -2.71 0.44
CA PRO A 42 21.95 -3.76 -0.34
C PRO A 42 22.85 -4.67 0.53
N VAL A 43 23.46 -4.12 1.58
CA VAL A 43 24.29 -4.89 2.54
C VAL A 43 23.41 -5.57 3.59
N PRO A 44 23.44 -6.92 3.75
CA PRO A 44 22.59 -7.64 4.69
C PRO A 44 22.73 -7.22 6.17
N GLY A 45 23.95 -6.90 6.62
CA GLY A 45 24.22 -6.48 7.99
C GLY A 45 23.61 -5.12 8.37
N GLU A 46 23.26 -4.32 7.36
CA GLU A 46 22.65 -3.00 7.55
C GLU A 46 21.12 -3.07 7.54
N ARG A 47 20.54 -4.24 7.21
CA ARG A 47 19.08 -4.45 7.23
C ARG A 47 18.56 -4.67 8.65
N TYR A 48 17.24 -4.72 8.78
CA TYR A 48 16.63 -5.38 9.94
C TYR A 48 17.06 -6.84 9.96
N GLN A 49 17.63 -7.27 11.08
CA GLN A 49 18.15 -8.62 11.25
C GLN A 49 17.02 -9.63 11.48
N THR A 50 15.87 -9.15 11.97
CA THR A 50 14.69 -9.99 12.21
C THR A 50 13.40 -9.25 11.83
N ALA A 51 12.35 -10.02 11.56
CA ALA A 51 11.00 -9.48 11.40
C ALA A 51 10.50 -8.77 12.67
N GLY A 52 10.93 -9.24 13.85
CA GLY A 52 10.62 -8.61 15.13
C GLY A 52 11.22 -7.20 15.25
N GLU A 53 12.47 -7.00 14.83
CA GLU A 53 13.12 -5.68 14.82
C GLU A 53 12.37 -4.69 13.92
N LEU A 54 11.92 -5.15 12.74
CA LEU A 54 11.09 -4.34 11.85
C LEU A 54 9.75 -3.98 12.51
N ALA A 55 9.08 -4.97 13.11
CA ALA A 55 7.78 -4.76 13.78
C ALA A 55 7.91 -3.77 14.94
N GLU A 56 8.94 -3.89 15.77
CA GLU A 56 9.21 -2.95 16.86
C GLU A 56 9.46 -1.53 16.35
N HIS A 57 10.23 -1.38 15.27
CA HIS A 57 10.47 -0.06 14.69
C HIS A 57 9.17 0.54 14.14
N LEU A 58 8.38 -0.23 13.39
CA LEU A 58 7.08 0.20 12.88
C LEU A 58 6.14 0.59 14.03
N ASN A 59 6.06 -0.21 15.09
CA ASN A 59 5.22 0.09 16.26
C ASN A 59 5.70 1.34 17.03
N ARG A 60 7.02 1.56 17.15
CA ARG A 60 7.53 2.81 17.75
C ARG A 60 7.16 4.04 16.92
N TRP A 61 7.15 3.90 15.59
CA TRP A 61 6.84 5.00 14.68
C TRP A 61 5.33 5.27 14.56
N LEU A 62 4.54 4.22 14.36
CA LEU A 62 3.08 4.30 14.23
C LEU A 62 2.37 4.50 15.58
N GLY A 63 3.07 4.28 16.69
CA GLY A 63 2.49 4.15 18.03
C GLY A 63 1.98 2.74 18.30
N GLU A 64 1.43 2.51 19.51
CA GLU A 64 0.61 1.32 19.71
C GLU A 64 -0.52 1.31 18.67
N PRO A 65 -0.75 0.17 17.97
CA PRO A 65 -1.77 0.12 16.95
C PRO A 65 -3.12 0.46 17.58
N THR A 66 -3.61 1.66 17.32
CA THR A 66 -5.00 2.04 17.61
C THR A 66 -5.93 1.35 16.61
N PHE A 67 -5.37 0.86 15.49
CA PHE A 67 -6.06 0.13 14.43
C PHE A 67 -5.97 -1.37 14.68
N THR A 68 -7.05 -1.92 15.20
CA THR A 68 -7.23 -3.34 15.47
C THR A 68 -7.79 -4.06 14.25
N PRO A 69 -7.72 -5.40 14.19
CA PRO A 69 -8.41 -6.17 13.15
C PRO A 69 -9.92 -5.89 13.07
N ALA A 70 -10.54 -5.50 14.18
CA ALA A 70 -11.96 -5.12 14.21
C ALA A 70 -12.23 -3.80 13.48
N ASP A 71 -11.27 -2.87 13.50
CA ASP A 71 -11.36 -1.59 12.79
C ASP A 71 -11.30 -1.81 11.27
N VAL A 72 -10.46 -2.74 10.80
CA VAL A 72 -10.40 -3.15 9.39
C VAL A 72 -11.76 -3.70 8.90
N LEU A 73 -12.38 -4.59 9.69
CA LEU A 73 -13.68 -5.16 9.34
C LEU A 73 -14.77 -4.09 9.28
N THR A 74 -14.73 -3.13 10.20
CA THR A 74 -15.67 -2.02 10.28
C THR A 74 -15.56 -1.11 9.07
N GLU A 75 -14.33 -0.74 8.70
CA GLU A 75 -14.06 0.12 7.54
C GLU A 75 -14.47 -0.58 6.24
N LEU A 76 -14.08 -1.85 6.05
CA LEU A 76 -14.44 -2.62 4.86
C LEU A 76 -15.96 -2.71 4.69
N LYS A 77 -16.69 -3.00 5.77
CA LYS A 77 -18.15 -3.05 5.74
C LYS A 77 -18.76 -1.69 5.39
N SER A 78 -18.24 -0.61 5.97
CA SER A 78 -18.69 0.75 5.66
C SER A 78 -18.54 1.11 4.18
N VAL A 79 -17.39 0.76 3.58
CA VAL A 79 -17.12 0.97 2.16
C VAL A 79 -18.07 0.14 1.29
N MET A 80 -18.31 -1.12 1.65
CA MET A 80 -19.25 -1.98 0.92
C MET A 80 -20.70 -1.47 1.00
N ASP A 81 -21.14 -1.03 2.18
CA ASP A 81 -22.48 -0.46 2.37
C ASP A 81 -22.66 0.85 1.59
N GLU A 82 -21.62 1.69 1.54
CA GLU A 82 -21.63 2.92 0.75
C GLU A 82 -21.66 2.64 -0.76
N ALA A 83 -20.85 1.68 -1.24
CA ALA A 83 -20.89 1.24 -2.61
C ALA A 83 -22.29 0.69 -2.99
N GLY A 84 -22.90 -0.12 -2.11
CA GLY A 84 -24.24 -0.64 -2.30
C GLY A 84 -25.31 0.46 -2.39
N ARG A 85 -25.27 1.45 -1.50
CA ARG A 85 -26.19 2.60 -1.55
C ARG A 85 -26.05 3.40 -2.85
N ARG A 86 -24.81 3.64 -3.31
CA ARG A 86 -24.55 4.36 -4.56
C ARG A 86 -25.08 3.61 -5.77
N MET A 87 -24.85 2.30 -5.83
CA MET A 87 -25.36 1.44 -6.90
C MET A 87 -26.89 1.46 -6.98
N ALA A 88 -27.57 1.28 -5.84
CA ALA A 88 -29.02 1.35 -5.77
C ALA A 88 -29.56 2.76 -6.13
N GLY A 89 -28.85 3.82 -5.74
CA GLY A 89 -29.20 5.19 -6.11
C GLY A 89 -29.07 5.45 -7.62
N THR A 90 -28.02 4.92 -8.26
CA THR A 90 -27.85 5.02 -9.72
C THR A 90 -28.90 4.22 -10.50
N GLU A 91 -29.31 3.05 -10.01
CA GLU A 91 -30.39 2.25 -10.63
C GLU A 91 -31.74 2.98 -10.56
N LEU A 92 -32.04 3.62 -9.42
CA LEU A 92 -33.26 4.43 -9.25
C LEU A 92 -33.26 5.67 -10.16
N GLN A 93 -32.11 6.35 -10.30
CA GLN A 93 -31.97 7.49 -11.21
C GLN A 93 -32.12 7.09 -12.68
N HIS A 94 -31.58 5.93 -13.07
CA HIS A 94 -31.75 5.39 -14.42
C HIS A 94 -33.23 5.06 -14.71
N SER A 95 -33.91 4.38 -13.79
CA SER A 95 -35.32 4.02 -13.96
C SER A 95 -36.28 5.24 -13.96
N LEU A 96 -35.97 6.29 -13.20
CA LEU A 96 -36.75 7.54 -13.25
C LEU A 96 -36.57 8.28 -14.59
N ALA A 97 -35.35 8.30 -15.13
CA ALA A 97 -35.07 8.91 -16.42
C ALA A 97 -35.82 8.18 -17.55
N GLU A 98 -35.83 6.85 -17.54
CA GLU A 98 -36.58 6.05 -18.52
C GLU A 98 -38.09 6.29 -18.47
N ASN A 99 -38.68 6.44 -17.27
CA ASN A 99 -40.11 6.66 -17.11
C ASN A 99 -40.57 8.11 -17.37
N THR A 100 -39.67 9.09 -17.35
CA THR A 100 -40.01 10.50 -17.60
C THR A 100 -39.85 10.89 -19.08
N THR A 101 -39.22 10.01 -19.88
CA THR A 101 -38.99 10.23 -21.32
C THR A 101 -39.93 9.40 -22.22
N ALA A 102 -40.92 8.72 -21.63
CA ALA A 102 -42.00 7.98 -22.30
C ALA A 102 -43.33 8.74 -22.20
#